data_AF-A0A5N5T6N2-F1
#
_entry.id   AF-A0A5N5T6N2-F1
#
_cell.length_a   1.000
_cell.length_b   1.000
_cell.length_c   1.000
_cell.angle_alpha   90.00
_cell.angle_beta   90.00
_cell.angle_gamma   90.00
#
_symmetry.space_group_name_H-M   'P 1'
#
loop_
_entity.id
_entity.type
_entity.pdbx_description
1 polymer ?
#
loop_
_entity_poly.entity_id
_entity_poly.type
_entity_poly.pdbx_seq_one_letter_code
_entity_poly.pdbx_strand_id
1 'polypeptide(L)'
;MAYNYYNSSGNSNSSLPELTCVQFPGYGKNTDKMLEALGGIKKISEVCHDENRRMELRYRSDDQFCKPLCGERTKSTSLLLHIKYKKKKTKKIEAETKSEGQEEVNSESSNILEQGAVFDN
;
A
#
# COMPACT_ATOMS: atom_id res chain seq x y z
N MET A 1 -4.04 -15.50 -8.14
CA MET A 1 -4.85 -15.16 -6.95
C MET A 1 -4.65 -13.68 -6.65
N ALA A 2 -5.72 -12.88 -6.67
CA ALA A 2 -5.66 -11.45 -6.36
C ALA A 2 -6.13 -11.25 -4.91
N TYR A 3 -5.23 -10.82 -4.04
CA TYR A 3 -5.58 -10.42 -2.67
C TYR A 3 -6.19 -9.01 -2.71
N ASN A 4 -7.51 -8.94 -2.87
CA ASN A 4 -8.28 -7.74 -2.58
C ASN A 4 -8.89 -7.90 -1.18
N TYR A 5 -8.21 -7.39 -0.17
CA TYR A 5 -8.78 -7.28 1.18
C TYR A 5 -8.68 -5.84 1.67
N TYR A 6 -9.62 -5.01 1.21
CA TYR A 6 -10.00 -3.81 1.93
C TYR A 6 -11.34 -4.10 2.60
N ASN A 7 -11.27 -4.55 3.86
CA ASN A 7 -12.43 -4.56 4.72
C ASN A 7 -12.80 -3.09 4.98
N SER A 8 -13.78 -2.59 4.23
CA SER A 8 -14.55 -1.43 4.66
C SER A 8 -15.43 -1.90 5.82
N SER A 9 -14.86 -1.94 7.03
CA SER A 9 -15.67 -2.01 8.24
C SER A 9 -16.42 -0.69 8.32
N GLY A 10 -17.67 -0.72 7.85
CA GLY A 10 -18.57 0.42 7.87
C GLY A 10 -18.63 1.00 9.27
N ASN A 11 -18.05 2.17 9.44
CA ASN A 11 -18.36 3.04 10.55
C ASN A 11 -19.07 4.25 9.95
N SER A 12 -20.37 4.33 10.20
CA SER A 12 -21.24 5.43 9.79
C SER A 12 -20.93 6.66 10.65
N ASN A 13 -19.73 7.20 10.51
CA ASN A 13 -19.29 8.51 10.98
C ASN A 13 -18.18 8.94 10.01
N SER A 14 -18.19 10.19 9.58
CA SER A 14 -17.46 10.76 8.43
C SER A 14 -15.92 10.81 8.55
N SER A 15 -15.27 9.81 9.14
CA SER A 15 -13.81 9.68 9.22
C SER A 15 -13.32 8.64 8.22
N LEU A 16 -12.33 9.02 7.40
CA LEU A 16 -11.64 8.10 6.50
C LEU A 16 -10.97 6.96 7.30
N PRO A 17 -10.85 5.74 6.73
CA PRO A 17 -10.17 4.64 7.41
C PRO A 17 -8.70 5.00 7.65
N GLU A 18 -8.23 4.80 8.87
CA GLU A 18 -6.80 4.92 9.20
C GLU A 18 -6.04 3.77 8.56
N LEU A 19 -5.07 4.12 7.73
CA LEU A 19 -4.19 3.15 7.08
C LEU A 19 -2.76 3.30 7.58
N THR A 20 -2.01 2.20 7.53
CA THR A 20 -0.58 2.15 7.80
C THR A 20 0.16 1.65 6.56
N CYS A 21 1.18 2.37 6.11
CA CYS A 21 2.08 1.92 5.05
C CYS A 21 3.30 1.24 5.63
N VAL A 22 3.71 0.16 4.97
CA VAL A 22 4.99 -0.49 5.22
C VAL A 22 5.80 -0.39 3.93
N GLN A 23 6.92 0.33 3.96
CA GLN A 23 7.79 0.48 2.79
C GLN A 23 8.80 -0.66 2.78
N PHE A 24 8.69 -1.57 1.82
CA PHE A 24 9.64 -2.68 1.71
C PHE A 24 10.91 -2.27 0.92
N PRO A 25 12.13 -2.46 1.45
CA PRO A 25 13.38 -2.01 0.83
C PRO A 25 13.87 -2.85 -0.38
N GLY A 26 13.19 -3.96 -0.69
CA GLY A 26 13.55 -4.85 -1.81
C GLY A 26 12.53 -4.90 -2.95
N TYR A 27 12.82 -5.73 -3.96
CA TYR A 27 11.93 -5.92 -5.10
C TYR A 27 10.77 -6.88 -4.78
N GLY A 28 9.57 -6.33 -4.67
CA GLY A 28 8.36 -7.05 -4.29
C GLY A 28 7.68 -7.81 -5.43
N LYS A 29 8.32 -8.86 -5.96
CA LYS A 29 7.68 -9.70 -7.01
C LYS A 29 6.58 -10.61 -6.47
N ASN A 30 6.71 -11.06 -5.22
CA ASN A 30 5.76 -11.95 -4.57
C ASN A 30 5.37 -11.37 -3.20
N THR A 31 4.10 -10.98 -3.08
CA THR A 31 3.53 -10.41 -1.85
C THR A 31 3.56 -11.37 -0.68
N ASP A 32 3.39 -12.67 -0.92
CA ASP A 32 3.32 -13.67 0.15
C ASP A 32 4.68 -13.81 0.82
N LYS A 33 5.76 -13.85 0.02
CA LYS A 33 7.13 -13.86 0.53
C LYS A 33 7.52 -12.56 1.24
N MET A 34 6.99 -11.42 0.80
CA MET A 34 7.20 -10.16 1.50
C MET A 34 6.51 -10.16 2.87
N LEU A 35 5.28 -10.66 2.94
CA LEU A 35 4.57 -10.82 4.20
C LEU A 35 5.30 -11.77 5.13
N GLU A 36 5.79 -12.90 4.61
CA GLU A 36 6.59 -13.86 5.37
C GLU A 36 7.88 -13.25 5.91
N ALA A 37 8.59 -12.48 5.09
CA ALA A 37 9.80 -11.77 5.48
C ALA A 37 9.56 -10.77 6.62
N LEU A 38 8.35 -10.20 6.71
CA LEU A 38 7.92 -9.31 7.79
C LEU A 38 7.37 -10.06 9.03
N GLY A 39 7.47 -11.39 9.05
CA GLY A 39 6.94 -12.23 10.15
C GLY A 39 5.44 -12.53 10.04
N GLY A 40 4.83 -12.26 8.88
CA GLY A 40 3.44 -12.52 8.57
C GLY A 40 2.46 -11.45 9.04
N ILE A 41 1.21 -11.58 8.62
CA ILE A 41 0.15 -10.58 8.86
C ILE A 41 -0.11 -10.33 10.36
N LYS A 42 0.02 -11.38 11.19
CA LYS A 42 -0.19 -11.27 12.64
C LYS A 42 0.86 -10.38 13.29
N LYS A 43 2.13 -10.58 12.93
CA LYS A 43 3.24 -9.80 13.49
C LYS A 43 3.14 -8.34 13.07
N ILE A 44 2.78 -8.08 11.82
CA ILE A 44 2.50 -6.73 11.32
C ILE A 44 1.38 -6.08 12.14
N SER A 45 0.27 -6.79 12.34
CA SER A 45 -0.86 -6.29 13.14
C SER A 45 -0.47 -5.96 14.59
N GLU A 46 0.37 -6.78 15.22
CA GLU A 46 0.88 -6.53 16.57
C GLU A 46 1.76 -5.28 16.62
N VAL A 47 2.67 -5.12 15.67
CA VAL A 47 3.55 -3.94 15.58
C VAL A 47 2.76 -2.67 15.25
N CYS A 48 1.69 -2.78 14.47
CA CYS A 48 0.79 -1.66 14.23
C CYS A 48 0.01 -1.25 15.49
N HIS A 49 -0.36 -2.21 16.35
CA HIS A 49 -1.07 -1.95 17.61
C HIS A 49 -0.16 -1.36 18.69
N ASP A 50 1.04 -1.92 18.87
CA ASP A 50 1.99 -1.51 19.90
C ASP A 50 3.01 -0.51 19.35
N GLU A 51 2.90 0.78 19.72
CA GLU A 51 3.82 1.84 19.25
C GLU A 51 5.30 1.60 19.63
N ASN A 52 5.57 0.89 20.72
CA ASN A 52 6.94 0.64 21.20
C ASN A 52 7.62 -0.55 20.51
N ARG A 53 6.90 -1.31 19.67
CA ARG A 53 7.46 -2.45 18.96
C ARG A 53 8.02 -2.01 17.61
N ARG A 54 9.24 -2.44 17.30
CA ARG A 54 9.86 -2.25 15.98
C ARG A 54 9.39 -3.31 15.01
N MET A 55 9.27 -2.94 13.74
CA MET A 55 8.99 -3.88 12.68
C MET A 55 10.28 -4.60 12.28
N GLU A 56 10.29 -5.93 12.31
CA GLU A 56 11.45 -6.71 11.89
C GLU A 56 11.23 -7.26 10.47
N LEU A 57 12.28 -7.15 9.65
CA LEU A 57 12.34 -7.71 8.31
C LEU A 57 13.47 -8.73 8.22
N ARG A 58 13.14 -9.95 7.80
CA ARG A 58 14.08 -11.04 7.54
C ARG A 58 13.96 -11.48 6.08
N TYR A 59 14.94 -11.12 5.26
CA TYR A 59 14.95 -11.50 3.83
C TYR A 59 14.95 -13.01 3.59
N ARG A 60 15.49 -13.78 4.54
CA ARG A 60 15.48 -15.24 4.55
C ARG A 60 14.81 -15.71 5.83
N SER A 61 13.48 -15.81 5.81
CA SER A 61 12.66 -16.29 6.93
C SER A 61 13.10 -17.67 7.43
N ASP A 62 13.51 -18.56 6.52
CA ASP A 62 13.94 -19.93 6.82
C ASP A 62 15.33 -20.02 7.48
N ASP A 63 16.15 -18.97 7.40
CA ASP A 63 17.55 -19.01 7.87
C ASP A 63 17.70 -18.40 9.27
N GLN A 64 18.05 -19.23 10.24
CA GLN A 64 18.29 -18.82 11.63
C GLN A 64 19.44 -17.81 11.80
N PHE A 65 20.40 -17.77 10.86
CA PHE A 65 21.54 -16.86 10.90
C PHE A 65 21.25 -15.52 10.22
N CYS A 66 20.07 -15.36 9.61
CA CYS A 66 19.67 -14.10 8.99
C CYS A 66 19.52 -13.01 10.06
N LYS A 67 20.36 -11.98 9.96
CA LYS A 67 20.24 -10.79 10.81
C LYS A 67 18.96 -10.03 10.44
N PRO A 68 18.09 -9.72 11.42
CA PRO A 68 16.89 -8.94 11.15
C PRO A 68 17.26 -7.49 10.84
N LEU A 69 16.55 -6.89 9.89
CA LEU A 69 16.56 -5.46 9.64
C LEU A 69 15.40 -4.85 10.43
N CYS A 70 15.69 -3.84 11.25
CA CYS A 70 14.66 -3.19 12.06
C CYS A 70 14.16 -1.93 11.35
N GLY A 71 12.85 -1.83 11.20
CA GLY A 71 12.17 -0.64 10.74
C GLY A 71 11.56 0.14 11.90
N GLU A 72 11.67 1.46 11.79
CA GLU A 72 11.14 2.41 12.76
C GLU A 72 9.82 3.00 12.25
N ARG A 73 8.91 3.28 13.19
CA ARG A 73 7.61 3.86 12.86
C ARG A 73 7.74 5.36 12.73
N THR A 74 7.42 5.87 11.55
CA THR A 74 7.40 7.30 11.24
C THR A 74 5.95 7.76 11.14
N LYS A 75 5.53 8.69 12.01
CA LYS A 75 4.24 9.37 11.88
C LYS A 75 4.33 10.31 10.67
N SER A 76 3.51 10.08 9.66
CA SER A 76 3.52 10.87 8.44
C SER A 76 2.10 10.96 7.90
N THR A 77 1.66 12.16 7.53
CA THR A 77 0.36 12.38 6.90
C THR A 77 0.50 12.17 5.39
N SER A 78 0.07 11.02 4.92
CA SER A 78 0.10 10.68 3.48
C SER A 78 -1.29 10.26 3.00
N LEU A 79 -1.52 10.33 1.69
CA LEU A 79 -2.81 10.02 1.09
C LEU A 79 -2.68 8.86 0.10
N LEU A 80 -3.56 7.87 0.22
CA LEU A 80 -3.71 6.81 -0.77
C LEU A 80 -4.85 7.17 -1.73
N LEU A 81 -4.49 7.45 -2.99
CA LEU A 81 -5.43 7.82 -4.05
C LEU A 81 -5.73 6.63 -4.95
N HIS A 82 -6.99 6.19 -5.00
CA HIS A 82 -7.42 5.23 -6.00
C HIS A 82 -7.90 5.96 -7.27
N ILE A 83 -7.03 6.01 -8.28
CA ILE A 83 -7.34 6.68 -9.55
C ILE A 83 -7.81 5.64 -10.57
N LYS A 84 -9.06 5.75 -11.01
CA LYS A 84 -9.58 5.02 -12.17
C LYS A 84 -9.51 5.93 -13.39
N TYR A 85 -8.76 5.53 -14.42
CA TYR A 85 -8.75 6.24 -15.69
C TYR A 85 -9.25 5.35 -16.81
N LYS A 86 -10.06 5.90 -17.71
CA LYS A 86 -10.42 5.23 -18.96
C LYS A 86 -9.21 5.24 -19.88
N LYS A 87 -8.73 4.05 -20.30
CA LYS A 87 -7.75 3.98 -21.38
C LYS A 87 -8.42 4.49 -22.65
N LYS A 88 -7.99 5.66 -23.16
CA LYS A 88 -8.36 6.09 -24.50
C LYS A 88 -7.91 4.99 -25.46
N LYS A 89 -8.85 4.36 -26.16
CA LYS A 89 -8.50 3.51 -27.30
C LYS A 89 -7.82 4.45 -28.28
N THR A 90 -6.51 4.34 -28.43
CA THR A 90 -5.81 4.91 -29.58
C THR A 90 -6.36 4.18 -30.80
N LYS A 91 -7.49 4.65 -31.33
CA LYS A 91 -7.82 4.37 -32.71
C LYS A 91 -6.66 4.96 -33.48
N LYS A 92 -5.85 4.10 -34.12
CA LYS A 92 -5.10 4.51 -35.31
C LYS A 92 -6.16 5.10 -36.23
N ILE A 93 -6.24 6.42 -36.31
CA ILE A 93 -7.09 7.13 -37.26
C ILE A 93 -6.12 7.70 -38.28
N GLU A 94 -6.08 7.04 -39.44
CA GLU A 94 -5.84 7.73 -40.69
C GLU A 94 -6.90 8.84 -40.79
N ALA A 95 -6.42 10.08 -40.93
CA ALA A 95 -7.11 11.29 -41.35
C ALA A 95 -8.37 11.77 -40.57
N GLU A 96 -8.21 12.98 -40.00
CA GLU A 96 -9.17 14.10 -40.01
C GLU A 96 -10.56 13.92 -39.37
N THR A 97 -10.79 14.51 -38.19
CA THR A 97 -11.51 15.79 -37.97
C THR A 97 -11.84 16.00 -36.48
N LYS A 98 -11.89 17.28 -36.08
CA LYS A 98 -12.11 17.80 -34.73
C LYS A 98 -13.43 17.33 -34.08
N SER A 99 -13.39 17.07 -32.78
CA SER A 99 -14.43 17.54 -31.84
C SER A 99 -13.93 17.51 -30.40
N GLU A 100 -14.10 18.65 -29.74
CA GLU A 100 -13.89 18.92 -28.31
C GLU A 100 -14.86 18.13 -27.42
N GLY A 101 -14.53 17.96 -26.14
CA GLY A 101 -15.52 17.58 -25.11
C GLY A 101 -15.05 16.56 -24.08
N GLN A 102 -14.68 17.08 -22.90
CA GLN A 102 -14.94 16.60 -21.52
C GLN A 102 -15.08 15.09 -21.24
N GLU A 103 -14.28 14.58 -20.28
CA GLU A 103 -14.73 13.47 -19.43
C GLU A 103 -14.08 13.53 -18.04
N GLU A 104 -14.95 13.51 -17.03
CA GLU A 104 -14.73 13.80 -15.62
C GLU A 104 -13.79 12.83 -14.92
N VAL A 105 -12.87 13.37 -14.11
CA VAL A 105 -12.02 12.59 -13.21
C VAL A 105 -12.85 12.27 -11.97
N ASN A 106 -13.59 11.15 -11.98
CA ASN A 106 -14.19 10.65 -10.76
C ASN A 106 -13.10 9.99 -9.90
N SER A 107 -12.49 10.81 -9.04
CA SER A 107 -11.57 10.39 -7.99
C SER A 107 -12.36 9.78 -6.84
N GLU A 108 -12.80 8.53 -7.02
CA GLU A 108 -13.54 7.84 -5.97
C GLU A 108 -12.55 7.20 -4.99
N SER A 109 -12.41 7.88 -3.84
CA SER A 109 -11.78 7.46 -2.58
C SER A 109 -10.29 7.82 -2.42
N SER A 110 -10.04 8.86 -1.63
CA SER A 110 -8.75 9.16 -0.98
C SER A 110 -8.79 8.69 0.47
N ASN A 111 -7.88 7.83 0.90
CA ASN A 111 -7.72 7.46 2.31
C ASN A 111 -6.53 8.21 2.92
N ILE A 112 -6.63 8.61 4.18
CA ILE A 112 -5.50 9.18 4.91
C ILE A 112 -4.70 8.05 5.55
N LEU A 113 -3.38 8.19 5.47
CA LEU A 113 -2.41 7.26 5.97
C LEU A 113 -1.58 8.00 7.01
N GLU A 114 -1.65 7.54 8.26
CA GLU A 114 -1.14 8.27 9.43
C GLU A 114 0.26 7.78 9.85
N GLN A 115 0.67 6.61 9.35
CA GLN A 115 1.80 5.85 9.88
C GLN A 115 2.57 5.18 8.73
N GLY A 116 3.89 5.32 8.72
CA GLY A 116 4.81 4.63 7.82
C GLY A 116 5.85 3.82 8.59
N ALA A 117 6.26 2.66 8.09
CA ALA A 117 7.46 1.96 8.57
C ALA A 117 8.60 2.12 7.55
N VAL A 118 9.73 2.65 8.00
CA VAL A 118 10.95 2.81 7.20
C VAL A 118 12.02 1.89 7.79
N PHE A 119 12.65 1.07 6.94
CA PHE A 119 13.75 0.20 7.35
C PHE A 119 15.07 0.94 7.20
N ASP A 120 15.82 1.05 8.29
CA ASP A 120 17.17 1.60 8.28
C ASP A 120 18.12 0.56 7.70
N ASN A 121 19.03 0.99 6.82
CA ASN A 121 20.00 0.12 6.13
C ASN A 121 21.28 -0.11 6.94
#